data_AF-A0AAD9NWL7-F1
#
_entry.id   AF-A0AAD9NWL7-F1
#
_cell.length_a   1.000
_cell.length_b   1.000
_cell.length_c   1.000
_cell.angle_alpha   90.00
_cell.angle_beta   90.00
_cell.angle_gamma   90.00
#
_symmetry.space_group_name_H-M   'P 1'
#
loop_
_entity.id
_entity.type
_entity.pdbx_description
1 polymer ?
#
loop_
_entity_poly.entity_id
_entity_poly.type
_entity_poly.pdbx_seq_one_letter_code
_entity_poly.pdbx_strand_id
1 'polypeptide(L)'
;MVLITAKSQLRVSYVRQTTSSVLIHGGETERLKRVTDALPWLSHPLLPRVITRRERDRCVDLLSTVDAIFREFNITYMLAQGTLLGSYVMHDMLPWDDDLDIFVNLDDLPKMRRLFNDSGAGHYKQIQLLETQNENWFTGKVFSVNDPKAGVYRWHWPYIDIAFYTEKNMVISSHKASRRWKLNRGYFFPTVQRPLGGRWFPTPGNTGAFIAYKYPHFVCKSHTWNHKKEVSIKRMYTVKCTTLASHYPFVERMVVLGKTTETLMLNGTARYSLTLED
;
A
#
# COMPACT_ATOMS: atom_id res chain seq x y z
N MET A 1 -6.29 0.23 -46.96
CA MET A 1 -6.91 1.50 -46.53
C MET A 1 -7.30 1.33 -45.07
N VAL A 2 -6.38 1.65 -44.15
CA VAL A 2 -6.58 1.54 -42.70
C VAL A 2 -6.75 2.95 -42.18
N LEU A 3 -7.95 3.25 -41.66
CA LEU A 3 -8.33 4.55 -41.14
C LEU A 3 -7.54 4.86 -39.87
N ILE A 4 -6.64 5.83 -40.00
CA ILE A 4 -6.06 6.61 -38.92
C ILE A 4 -7.12 7.64 -38.51
N THR A 5 -7.58 7.63 -37.27
CA THR A 5 -8.35 8.75 -36.72
C THR A 5 -7.92 9.13 -35.31
N ALA A 6 -7.52 10.39 -35.23
CA ALA A 6 -7.62 11.34 -34.12
C ALA A 6 -6.67 11.18 -32.91
N LYS A 7 -5.64 12.03 -32.96
CA LYS A 7 -4.85 12.57 -31.84
C LYS A 7 -5.78 13.04 -30.70
N SER A 8 -5.68 12.41 -29.53
CA SER A 8 -5.93 13.11 -28.27
C SER A 8 -4.57 13.48 -27.67
N GLN A 9 -4.36 14.77 -27.42
CA GLN A 9 -3.16 15.26 -26.75
C GLN A 9 -3.16 14.77 -25.30
N LEU A 10 -2.42 13.69 -25.03
CA LEU A 10 -2.02 13.33 -23.67
C LEU A 10 -1.05 14.41 -23.17
N ARG A 11 -1.51 15.25 -22.24
CA ARG A 11 -0.60 16.08 -21.44
C ARG A 11 0.24 15.17 -20.57
N VAL A 12 1.49 14.98 -20.98
CA VAL A 12 2.57 14.34 -20.21
C VAL A 12 3.03 15.34 -19.14
N SER A 13 2.81 15.04 -17.85
CA SER A 13 3.52 15.72 -16.76
C SER A 13 4.85 15.01 -16.53
N TYR A 14 5.93 15.80 -16.46
CA TYR A 14 7.29 15.34 -16.22
C TYR A 14 7.64 15.62 -14.76
N VAL A 15 8.20 14.64 -14.05
CA VAL A 15 8.70 14.82 -12.69
C VAL A 15 10.14 14.31 -12.64
N ARG A 16 11.10 15.24 -12.73
CA ARG A 16 12.53 14.97 -12.53
C ARG A 16 12.84 14.78 -11.04
N GLN A 17 13.87 14.02 -10.71
CA GLN A 17 14.53 14.12 -9.41
C GLN A 17 16.06 14.15 -9.47
N THR A 18 16.62 15.11 -8.75
CA THR A 18 17.96 15.07 -8.15
C THR A 18 17.78 15.27 -6.65
N THR A 19 18.20 14.28 -5.85
CA THR A 19 18.46 14.32 -4.39
C THR A 19 17.80 15.44 -3.57
N SER A 20 16.51 15.28 -3.27
CA SER A 20 15.74 15.88 -2.18
C SER A 20 14.26 15.55 -2.46
N SER A 21 13.48 15.26 -1.42
CA SER A 21 12.03 15.00 -1.42
C SER A 21 11.28 15.23 -2.74
N VAL A 22 10.63 14.20 -3.27
CA VAL A 22 9.70 14.34 -4.41
C VAL A 22 8.64 15.35 -4.00
N LEU A 23 8.70 16.56 -4.55
CA LEU A 23 7.58 17.48 -4.57
C LEU A 23 6.58 16.88 -5.55
N ILE A 24 5.75 15.98 -5.04
CA ILE A 24 4.49 15.66 -5.71
C ILE A 24 3.75 16.99 -5.75
N HIS A 25 3.70 17.62 -6.92
CA HIS A 25 3.05 18.91 -7.06
C HIS A 25 1.63 18.78 -6.53
N GLY A 26 1.18 19.71 -5.68
CA GLY A 26 -0.15 19.62 -5.05
C GLY A 26 -1.29 19.37 -6.05
N GLY A 27 -1.13 19.82 -7.30
CA GLY A 27 -2.05 19.54 -8.40
C GLY A 27 -2.14 18.07 -8.84
N GLU A 28 -1.07 17.29 -8.74
CA GLU A 28 -1.07 15.85 -9.07
C GLU A 28 -1.75 15.02 -7.99
N THR A 29 -1.49 15.30 -6.71
CA THR A 29 -2.22 14.67 -5.59
C THR A 29 -3.71 14.94 -5.69
N GLU A 30 -4.09 16.19 -5.93
CA GLU A 30 -5.50 16.57 -6.04
C GLU A 30 -6.16 15.94 -7.28
N ARG A 31 -5.45 15.85 -8.41
CA ARG A 31 -5.93 15.13 -9.60
C ARG A 31 -6.12 13.65 -9.31
N LEU A 32 -5.14 13.00 -8.68
CA LEU A 32 -5.20 11.58 -8.34
C LEU A 32 -6.41 11.29 -7.43
N LYS A 33 -6.57 12.10 -6.38
CA LYS A 33 -7.72 12.00 -5.46
C LYS A 33 -9.05 12.12 -6.20
N ARG A 34 -9.23 13.16 -7.03
CA ARG A 34 -10.46 13.33 -7.82
C ARG A 34 -10.77 12.14 -8.72
N VAL A 35 -9.76 11.59 -9.39
CA VAL A 35 -9.96 10.42 -10.25
C VAL A 35 -10.34 9.20 -9.42
N THR A 36 -9.63 8.94 -8.32
CA THR A 36 -9.96 7.83 -7.41
C THR A 36 -11.36 7.95 -6.83
N ASP A 37 -11.78 9.14 -6.41
CA ASP A 37 -13.11 9.37 -5.84
C ASP A 37 -14.23 9.14 -6.88
N ALA A 38 -13.97 9.49 -8.14
CA ALA A 38 -14.92 9.31 -9.25
C ALA A 38 -15.04 7.86 -9.76
N LEU A 39 -14.15 6.94 -9.37
CA LEU A 39 -14.27 5.53 -9.75
C LEU A 39 -15.54 4.91 -9.11
N PRO A 40 -16.26 4.02 -9.80
CA PRO A 40 -17.45 3.39 -9.23
C PRO A 40 -17.06 2.38 -8.12
N TRP A 41 -17.88 2.29 -7.06
CA TRP A 41 -17.67 1.34 -5.96
C TRP A 41 -18.32 -0.03 -6.24
N LEU A 42 -17.93 -0.69 -7.32
CA LEU A 42 -18.50 -1.99 -7.71
C LEU A 42 -17.92 -3.13 -6.86
N SER A 43 -18.64 -4.25 -6.77
CA SER A 43 -18.20 -5.48 -6.09
C SER A 43 -18.53 -6.69 -6.95
N HIS A 44 -17.53 -7.51 -7.28
CA HIS A 44 -17.70 -8.68 -8.13
C HIS A 44 -18.15 -9.89 -7.30
N PRO A 45 -19.18 -10.65 -7.68
CA PRO A 45 -19.73 -11.74 -6.86
C PRO A 45 -18.73 -12.89 -6.59
N LEU A 46 -17.82 -13.17 -7.53
CA LEU A 46 -16.79 -14.21 -7.34
C LEU A 46 -15.67 -13.81 -6.38
N LEU A 47 -15.41 -12.51 -6.22
CA LEU A 47 -14.38 -12.00 -5.32
C LEU A 47 -14.81 -10.61 -4.83
N PRO A 48 -15.72 -10.55 -3.85
CA PRO A 48 -16.37 -9.31 -3.45
C PRO A 48 -15.44 -8.38 -2.68
N ARG A 49 -15.80 -7.09 -2.65
CA ARG A 49 -15.23 -6.15 -1.71
C ARG A 49 -15.53 -6.58 -0.27
N VAL A 50 -14.51 -6.59 0.58
CA VAL A 50 -14.63 -6.99 1.99
C VAL A 50 -14.83 -5.79 2.92
N ILE A 51 -14.59 -4.58 2.42
CA ILE A 51 -14.80 -3.31 3.12
C ILE A 51 -15.63 -2.34 2.27
N THR A 52 -16.35 -1.45 2.96
CA THR A 52 -17.08 -0.32 2.36
C THR A 52 -16.12 0.78 1.89
N ARG A 53 -16.62 1.71 1.06
CA ARG A 53 -15.83 2.87 0.63
C ARG A 53 -15.33 3.69 1.82
N ARG A 54 -16.21 3.94 2.79
CA ARG A 54 -15.88 4.71 4.00
C ARG A 54 -14.79 4.04 4.83
N GLU A 55 -14.82 2.72 4.93
CA GLU A 55 -13.78 1.96 5.63
C GLU A 55 -12.44 2.01 4.89
N ARG A 56 -12.45 1.87 3.56
CA ARG A 56 -11.24 2.08 2.74
C ARG A 56 -10.67 3.48 2.93
N ASP A 57 -11.52 4.50 2.90
CA ASP A 57 -11.12 5.90 3.13
C ASP A 57 -10.50 6.06 4.52
N ARG A 58 -11.10 5.44 5.54
CA ARG A 58 -10.56 5.45 6.90
C ARG A 58 -9.19 4.77 6.99
N CYS A 59 -8.96 3.65 6.30
CA CYS A 59 -7.64 3.02 6.20
C CYS A 59 -6.61 3.99 5.61
N VAL A 60 -6.92 4.60 4.46
CA VAL A 60 -6.03 5.54 3.78
C VAL A 60 -5.76 6.80 4.61
N ASP A 61 -6.76 7.28 5.36
CA ASP A 61 -6.62 8.41 6.29
C ASP A 61 -5.67 8.07 7.45
N LEU A 62 -5.81 6.87 8.04
CA LEU A 62 -4.89 6.38 9.08
C LEU A 62 -3.45 6.31 8.54
N LEU A 63 -3.25 5.71 7.37
CA LEU A 63 -1.92 5.64 6.73
C LEU A 63 -1.34 7.02 6.46
N SER A 64 -2.16 7.97 6.04
CA SER A 64 -1.71 9.35 5.80
C SER A 64 -1.35 10.10 7.06
N THR A 65 -2.05 9.81 8.15
CA THR A 65 -1.73 10.38 9.46
C THR A 65 -0.35 9.85 9.90
N VAL A 66 -0.14 8.55 9.76
CA VAL A 66 1.15 7.91 10.08
C VAL A 66 2.27 8.39 9.14
N ASP A 67 2.02 8.52 7.83
CA ASP A 67 2.96 9.08 6.85
C ASP A 67 3.42 10.50 7.24
N ALA A 68 2.48 11.39 7.59
CA ALA A 68 2.81 12.75 7.99
C ALA A 68 3.71 12.77 9.23
N ILE A 69 3.40 11.96 10.24
CA ILE A 69 4.21 11.81 11.46
C ILE A 69 5.58 11.24 11.12
N PHE A 70 5.65 10.19 10.28
CA PHE A 70 6.93 9.58 9.93
C PHE A 70 7.82 10.52 9.13
N ARG A 71 7.25 11.37 8.26
CA ARG A 71 7.99 12.44 7.57
C ARG A 71 8.51 13.50 8.53
N GLU A 72 7.69 13.95 9.47
CA GLU A 72 8.06 14.95 10.48
C GLU A 72 9.23 14.47 11.34
N PHE A 73 9.23 13.19 11.73
CA PHE A 73 10.22 12.60 12.62
C PHE A 73 11.31 11.79 11.91
N ASN A 74 11.39 11.89 10.58
CA ASN A 74 12.37 11.18 9.74
C ASN A 74 12.44 9.67 10.06
N ILE A 75 11.28 9.01 10.05
CA ILE A 75 11.13 7.56 10.23
C ILE A 75 11.00 6.95 8.84
N THR A 76 11.91 6.03 8.51
CA THR A 76 11.90 5.40 7.17
C THR A 76 10.95 4.22 7.14
N TYR A 77 9.96 4.31 6.26
CA TYR A 77 9.00 3.24 6.02
C TYR A 77 8.70 3.07 4.53
N MET A 78 8.07 1.95 4.19
CA MET A 78 7.54 1.70 2.86
C MET A 78 6.35 0.74 2.90
N LEU A 79 5.46 0.81 1.92
CA LEU A 79 4.34 -0.13 1.83
C LEU A 79 4.83 -1.58 1.74
N ALA A 80 4.09 -2.49 2.36
CA ALA A 80 4.41 -3.91 2.40
C ALA A 80 3.22 -4.79 1.98
N GLN A 81 3.48 -6.09 1.85
CA GLN A 81 2.46 -7.15 1.69
C GLN A 81 1.31 -6.79 0.72
N GLY A 82 0.04 -7.01 1.13
CA GLY A 82 -1.15 -6.78 0.32
C GLY A 82 -1.33 -5.30 -0.05
N THR A 83 -0.90 -4.39 0.83
CA THR A 83 -0.93 -2.94 0.60
C THR A 83 -0.03 -2.52 -0.55
N LEU A 84 1.22 -3.00 -0.58
CA LEU A 84 2.15 -2.75 -1.69
C LEU A 84 1.62 -3.36 -2.99
N LEU A 85 1.08 -4.59 -2.91
CA LEU A 85 0.52 -5.27 -4.07
C LEU A 85 -0.67 -4.51 -4.65
N GLY A 86 -1.58 -3.99 -3.81
CA GLY A 86 -2.68 -3.13 -4.22
C GLY A 86 -2.20 -1.83 -4.87
N SER A 87 -1.27 -1.12 -4.22
CA SER A 87 -0.62 0.05 -4.80
C SER A 87 0.01 -0.24 -6.17
N TYR A 88 0.59 -1.43 -6.34
CA TYR A 88 1.18 -1.84 -7.61
C TYR A 88 0.11 -2.20 -8.65
N VAL A 89 -0.85 -3.07 -8.35
CA VAL A 89 -1.75 -3.62 -9.39
C VAL A 89 -3.03 -2.82 -9.61
N MET A 90 -3.39 -1.91 -8.69
CA MET A 90 -4.68 -1.19 -8.72
C MET A 90 -4.60 0.29 -8.35
N HIS A 91 -3.43 0.78 -7.90
CA HIS A 91 -3.28 2.12 -7.33
C HIS A 91 -4.22 2.40 -6.13
N ASP A 92 -4.68 1.34 -5.47
CA ASP A 92 -5.61 1.36 -4.33
C ASP A 92 -5.47 0.07 -3.52
N MET A 93 -6.13 -0.03 -2.37
CA MET A 93 -6.23 -1.29 -1.62
C MET A 93 -6.87 -2.37 -2.50
N LEU A 94 -6.42 -3.62 -2.32
CA LEU A 94 -7.08 -4.75 -2.97
C LEU A 94 -8.53 -4.86 -2.47
N PRO A 95 -9.54 -5.02 -3.35
CA PRO A 95 -10.95 -5.10 -2.96
C PRO A 95 -11.23 -6.15 -1.89
N TRP A 96 -10.50 -7.26 -1.92
CA TRP A 96 -10.65 -8.42 -1.03
C TRP A 96 -9.66 -8.43 0.14
N ASP A 97 -9.10 -7.27 0.48
CA ASP A 97 -8.19 -7.05 1.60
C ASP A 97 -8.77 -5.97 2.53
N ASP A 98 -8.58 -6.10 3.84
CA ASP A 98 -9.26 -5.28 4.86
C ASP A 98 -8.30 -4.61 5.86
N ASP A 99 -7.00 -4.70 5.66
CA ASP A 99 -5.97 -4.07 6.50
C ASP A 99 -4.88 -3.40 5.66
N LEU A 100 -3.89 -2.84 6.37
CA LEU A 100 -2.74 -2.18 5.78
C LEU A 100 -1.45 -2.77 6.32
N ASP A 101 -0.39 -2.79 5.52
CA ASP A 101 0.92 -3.31 5.89
C ASP A 101 2.03 -2.34 5.48
N ILE A 102 2.99 -2.14 6.38
CA ILE A 102 4.22 -1.38 6.10
C ILE A 102 5.47 -2.11 6.61
N PHE A 103 6.58 -1.84 5.95
CA PHE A 103 7.91 -2.12 6.46
C PHE A 103 8.46 -0.88 7.16
N VAL A 104 9.02 -1.05 8.35
CA VAL A 104 9.67 0.05 9.11
C VAL A 104 11.07 -0.38 9.53
N ASN A 105 12.05 0.53 9.47
CA ASN A 105 13.39 0.25 9.97
C ASN A 105 13.31 0.01 11.49
N LEU A 106 13.82 -1.13 11.95
CA LEU A 106 13.84 -1.49 13.36
C LEU A 106 14.58 -0.45 14.22
N ASP A 107 15.57 0.24 13.66
CA ASP A 107 16.34 1.27 14.36
C ASP A 107 15.49 2.50 14.71
N ASP A 108 14.36 2.72 14.01
CA ASP A 108 13.40 3.81 14.30
C ASP A 108 12.39 3.43 15.40
N LEU A 109 12.31 2.16 15.83
CA LEU A 109 11.34 1.71 16.82
C LEU A 109 11.40 2.47 18.15
N PRO A 110 12.58 2.77 18.75
CA PRO A 110 12.64 3.56 19.98
C PRO A 110 12.01 4.95 19.80
N LYS A 111 12.12 5.54 18.61
CA LYS A 111 11.48 6.82 18.28
C LYS A 111 9.97 6.66 18.20
N MET A 112 9.48 5.62 17.53
CA MET A 112 8.04 5.32 17.46
C MET A 112 7.42 5.10 18.85
N ARG A 113 8.10 4.36 19.74
CA ARG A 113 7.63 4.15 21.12
C ARG A 113 7.44 5.46 21.87
N ARG A 114 8.37 6.42 21.74
CA ARG A 114 8.25 7.75 22.36
C ARG A 114 7.07 8.54 21.79
N LEU A 115 6.86 8.47 20.47
CA LEU A 115 5.79 9.23 19.81
C LEU A 115 4.38 8.72 20.12
N PHE A 116 4.20 7.40 20.20
CA PHE A 116 2.88 6.77 20.28
C PHE A 116 2.51 6.22 21.66
N ASN A 117 3.49 5.87 22.51
CA ASN A 117 3.23 5.16 23.76
C ASN A 117 3.63 5.91 25.03
N ASP A 118 4.46 6.96 24.93
CA ASP A 118 4.89 7.71 26.11
C ASP A 118 3.77 8.66 26.60
N SER A 119 3.36 8.52 27.85
CA SER A 119 2.26 9.29 28.45
C SER A 119 2.64 10.76 28.75
N GLY A 120 3.94 11.06 28.86
CA GLY A 120 4.47 12.41 29.12
C GLY A 120 4.87 13.19 27.86
N ALA A 121 5.27 12.49 26.79
CA ALA A 121 5.82 13.07 25.55
C ALA A 121 5.08 12.64 24.25
N GLY A 122 4.07 11.78 24.35
CA GLY A 122 3.29 11.33 23.19
C GLY A 122 2.49 12.48 22.57
N HIS A 123 3.03 13.05 21.49
CA HIS A 123 2.38 14.13 20.73
C HIS A 123 1.10 13.66 20.02
N TYR A 124 0.95 12.35 19.78
CA TYR A 124 -0.16 11.77 19.02
C TYR A 124 -0.94 10.74 19.84
N LYS A 125 -1.49 11.14 21.00
CA LYS A 125 -2.26 10.27 21.92
C LYS A 125 -3.41 9.48 21.29
N GLN A 126 -3.89 9.93 20.12
CA GLN A 126 -4.95 9.26 19.39
C GLN A 126 -4.45 8.05 18.58
N ILE A 127 -3.14 7.96 18.34
CA ILE A 127 -2.48 6.88 17.61
C ILE A 127 -1.65 6.06 18.61
N GLN A 128 -1.83 4.75 18.63
CA GLN A 128 -1.09 3.84 19.49
C GLN A 128 -0.27 2.84 18.67
N LEU A 129 0.88 2.46 19.21
CA LEU A 129 1.70 1.36 18.71
C LEU A 129 1.60 0.19 19.70
N LEU A 130 1.11 -0.96 19.23
CA LEU A 130 1.15 -2.21 19.97
C LEU A 130 2.15 -3.16 19.33
N GLU A 131 3.16 -3.54 20.10
CA GLU A 131 4.20 -4.47 19.66
C GLU A 131 3.85 -5.88 20.12
N THR A 132 4.12 -6.87 19.27
CA THR A 132 3.97 -8.28 19.63
C THR A 132 5.27 -9.00 19.30
N GLN A 133 5.77 -9.77 20.27
CA GLN A 133 6.98 -10.55 20.15
C GLN A 133 6.73 -11.99 20.59
N ASN A 134 7.35 -12.94 19.90
CA ASN A 134 7.68 -14.24 20.47
C ASN A 134 9.14 -14.59 20.15
N GLU A 135 9.55 -15.81 20.43
CA GLU A 135 10.92 -16.29 20.22
C GLU A 135 11.40 -16.19 18.75
N ASN A 136 10.48 -16.18 17.79
CA ASN A 136 10.77 -16.29 16.37
C ASN A 136 10.51 -15.00 15.57
N TRP A 137 9.58 -14.17 16.02
CA TRP A 137 9.19 -12.95 15.29
C TRP A 137 8.83 -11.80 16.23
N PHE A 138 8.89 -10.61 15.64
CA PHE A 138 8.65 -9.32 16.25
C PHE A 138 7.96 -8.41 15.25
N THR A 139 6.82 -7.84 15.63
CA THR A 139 5.91 -7.11 14.73
C THR A 139 5.20 -6.01 15.51
N GLY A 140 4.63 -5.03 14.81
CA GLY A 140 3.84 -3.97 15.41
C GLY A 140 2.47 -3.84 14.77
N LYS A 141 1.54 -3.18 15.46
CA LYS A 141 0.29 -2.66 14.93
C LYS A 141 0.15 -1.20 15.31
N VAL A 142 -0.13 -0.33 14.34
CA VAL A 142 -0.47 1.08 14.58
C VAL A 142 -1.94 1.30 14.27
N PHE A 143 -2.67 1.89 15.21
CA PHE A 143 -4.11 2.10 15.08
C PHE A 143 -4.54 3.37 15.83
N SER A 144 -5.71 3.90 15.50
CA SER A 144 -6.29 4.98 16.28
C SER A 144 -7.20 4.45 17.39
N VAL A 145 -7.11 5.05 18.57
CA VAL A 145 -7.92 4.67 19.75
C VAL A 145 -9.39 5.06 19.64
N ASN A 146 -9.71 5.92 18.65
CA ASN A 146 -11.06 6.40 18.40
C ASN A 146 -11.83 5.47 17.45
N ASP A 147 -11.16 4.49 16.84
CA ASP A 147 -11.80 3.51 15.97
C ASP A 147 -12.38 2.34 16.78
N PRO A 148 -13.29 1.51 16.22
CA PRO A 148 -13.83 0.33 16.91
C PRO A 148 -12.76 -0.74 17.19
N LYS A 149 -12.94 -1.52 18.26
CA LYS A 149 -12.05 -2.66 18.58
C LYS A 149 -12.07 -3.69 17.46
N ALA A 150 -10.91 -4.29 17.19
CA ALA A 150 -10.78 -5.41 16.28
C ALA A 150 -11.17 -6.71 17.00
N GLY A 151 -12.44 -7.11 16.90
CA GLY A 151 -12.97 -8.23 17.67
C GLY A 151 -12.78 -8.05 19.19
N VAL A 152 -12.15 -9.03 19.83
CA VAL A 152 -11.87 -9.04 21.28
C VAL A 152 -10.47 -8.53 21.64
N TYR A 153 -9.69 -8.08 20.64
CA TYR A 153 -8.30 -7.74 20.84
C TYR A 153 -8.09 -6.33 21.39
N ARG A 154 -6.88 -6.05 21.87
CA ARG A 154 -6.54 -4.76 22.48
C ARG A 154 -6.42 -3.62 21.46
N TRP A 155 -6.21 -3.93 20.18
CA TRP A 155 -6.11 -2.94 19.11
C TRP A 155 -7.48 -2.65 18.46
N HIS A 156 -7.52 -1.54 17.71
CA HIS A 156 -8.71 -1.08 16.99
C HIS A 156 -8.54 -1.29 15.49
N TRP A 157 -9.64 -1.40 14.76
CA TRP A 157 -9.66 -1.53 13.31
C TRP A 157 -10.34 -0.30 12.69
N PRO A 158 -9.76 0.32 11.65
CA PRO A 158 -8.58 -0.15 10.91
C PRO A 158 -7.25 0.04 11.65
N TYR A 159 -6.28 -0.77 11.27
CA TYR A 159 -4.90 -0.72 11.75
C TYR A 159 -3.90 -0.91 10.61
N ILE A 160 -2.64 -0.61 10.89
CA ILE A 160 -1.49 -0.87 10.01
C ILE A 160 -0.59 -1.88 10.70
N ASP A 161 -0.39 -3.03 10.07
CA ASP A 161 0.59 -4.03 10.46
C ASP A 161 2.00 -3.59 10.05
N ILE A 162 2.92 -3.74 10.99
CA ILE A 162 4.32 -3.36 10.82
C ILE A 162 5.18 -4.61 10.87
N ALA A 163 5.84 -4.88 9.76
CA ALA A 163 6.96 -5.80 9.72
C ALA A 163 8.28 -5.00 9.80
N PHE A 164 9.08 -5.27 10.83
CA PHE A 164 10.35 -4.55 11.01
C PHE A 164 11.46 -5.15 10.15
N TYR A 165 12.31 -4.30 9.56
CA TYR A 165 13.50 -4.73 8.84
C TYR A 165 14.78 -4.12 9.42
N THR A 166 15.92 -4.76 9.18
CA THR A 166 17.25 -4.20 9.45
C THR A 166 17.97 -3.93 8.13
N GLU A 167 18.53 -2.74 7.94
CA GLU A 167 19.15 -2.37 6.65
C GLU A 167 20.33 -3.26 6.26
N LYS A 168 21.12 -3.71 7.24
CA LYS A 168 22.34 -4.49 6.99
C LYS A 168 22.08 -5.79 6.22
N ASN A 169 20.91 -6.41 6.40
CA ASN A 169 20.59 -7.71 5.79
C ASN A 169 19.15 -7.82 5.25
N MET A 170 18.36 -6.75 5.31
CA MET A 170 16.92 -6.73 5.02
C MET A 170 16.18 -7.92 5.66
N VAL A 171 16.56 -8.27 6.90
CA VAL A 171 15.88 -9.33 7.64
C VAL A 171 14.55 -8.78 8.11
N ILE A 172 13.47 -9.28 7.52
CA ILE A 172 12.10 -8.88 7.86
C ILE A 172 11.57 -9.81 8.95
N SER A 173 11.19 -9.23 10.07
CA SER A 173 10.49 -9.90 11.15
C SER A 173 8.98 -9.77 10.96
N SER A 174 8.26 -10.89 10.89
CA SER A 174 6.78 -10.91 10.77
C SER A 174 6.20 -12.23 11.28
N HIS A 175 4.88 -12.26 11.57
CA HIS A 175 4.17 -13.47 12.00
C HIS A 175 4.32 -14.69 11.06
N LYS A 176 4.63 -14.44 9.78
CA LYS A 176 4.84 -15.49 8.75
C LYS A 176 6.33 -15.87 8.56
N ALA A 177 7.23 -15.25 9.30
CA ALA A 177 8.68 -15.45 9.18
C ALA A 177 9.14 -16.67 10.02
N SER A 178 8.77 -17.88 9.60
CA SER A 178 9.54 -19.07 9.99
C SER A 178 10.89 -19.15 9.25
N ARG A 179 11.17 -18.21 8.34
CA ARG A 179 12.44 -18.08 7.60
C ARG A 179 12.86 -16.61 7.60
N ARG A 180 14.05 -16.32 8.14
CA ARG A 180 14.72 -15.02 7.98
C ARG A 180 15.03 -14.84 6.49
N TRP A 181 14.19 -14.11 5.76
CA TRP A 181 14.46 -13.78 4.36
C TRP A 181 15.59 -12.75 4.33
N LYS A 182 16.77 -13.13 3.84
CA LYS A 182 17.79 -12.16 3.43
C LYS A 182 17.40 -11.68 2.03
N LEU A 183 16.86 -10.47 1.95
CA LEU A 183 16.40 -9.91 0.68
C LEU A 183 17.46 -8.96 0.12
N ASN A 184 17.52 -8.87 -1.21
CA ASN A 184 18.43 -7.94 -1.86
C ASN A 184 18.03 -6.50 -1.53
N ARG A 185 18.94 -5.75 -0.92
CA ARG A 185 18.74 -4.32 -0.60
C ARG A 185 18.35 -3.49 -1.83
N GLY A 186 18.83 -3.86 -3.02
CA GLY A 186 18.50 -3.20 -4.28
C GLY A 186 17.03 -3.27 -4.69
N TYR A 187 16.21 -4.13 -4.07
CA TYR A 187 14.76 -4.08 -4.25
C TYR A 187 14.12 -2.88 -3.55
N PHE A 188 14.72 -2.41 -2.46
CA PHE A 188 14.05 -1.51 -1.52
C PHE A 188 14.51 -0.07 -1.64
N PHE A 189 15.79 0.16 -1.92
CA PHE A 189 16.40 1.49 -1.83
C PHE A 189 17.05 1.96 -3.13
N PRO A 190 16.98 3.27 -3.45
CA PRO A 190 16.16 4.28 -2.77
C PRO A 190 14.66 3.98 -2.88
N THR A 191 13.84 4.44 -1.95
CA THR A 191 12.37 4.24 -2.03
C THR A 191 11.78 5.13 -3.14
N VAL A 192 10.64 4.71 -3.68
CA VAL A 192 9.88 5.49 -4.68
C VAL A 192 8.45 5.73 -4.21
N GLN A 193 7.83 6.83 -4.65
CA GLN A 193 6.44 7.15 -4.32
C GLN A 193 5.50 6.45 -5.30
N ARG A 194 4.46 5.79 -4.79
CA ARG A 194 3.42 5.15 -5.62
C ARG A 194 2.01 5.50 -5.12
N PRO A 195 1.01 5.52 -6.01
CA PRO A 195 -0.35 5.82 -5.63
C PRO A 195 -0.99 4.67 -4.82
N LEU A 196 -1.77 5.04 -3.80
CA LEU A 196 -2.67 4.16 -3.07
C LEU A 196 -3.87 5.00 -2.60
N GLY A 197 -5.07 4.68 -3.09
CA GLY A 197 -6.30 5.25 -2.56
C GLY A 197 -6.40 6.77 -2.71
N GLY A 198 -5.90 7.31 -3.82
CA GLY A 198 -5.95 8.75 -4.08
C GLY A 198 -4.78 9.56 -3.48
N ARG A 199 -3.83 8.89 -2.81
CA ARG A 199 -2.67 9.49 -2.14
C ARG A 199 -1.38 8.80 -2.55
N TRP A 200 -0.24 9.34 -2.12
CA TRP A 200 1.08 8.85 -2.50
C TRP A 200 1.89 8.43 -1.28
N PHE A 201 2.49 7.25 -1.34
CA PHE A 201 3.25 6.67 -0.23
C PHE A 201 4.57 6.05 -0.70
N PRO A 202 5.59 5.99 0.18
CA PRO A 202 6.85 5.35 -0.13
C PRO A 202 6.67 3.83 -0.31
N THR A 203 7.38 3.28 -1.29
CA THR A 203 7.40 1.87 -1.65
C THR A 203 8.84 1.42 -1.92
N PRO A 204 9.12 0.10 -1.96
CA PRO A 204 10.42 -0.41 -2.39
C PRO A 204 10.83 0.18 -3.76
N GLY A 205 12.07 0.64 -3.90
CA GLY A 205 12.57 1.28 -5.13
C GLY A 205 12.29 0.51 -6.41
N ASN A 206 12.69 -0.76 -6.44
CA ASN A 206 12.37 -1.65 -7.54
C ASN A 206 11.11 -2.47 -7.19
N THR A 207 9.98 -1.77 -7.06
CA THR A 207 8.70 -2.37 -6.67
C THR A 207 8.33 -3.53 -7.62
N GLY A 208 8.51 -3.36 -8.94
CA GLY A 208 8.16 -4.38 -9.92
C GLY A 208 8.93 -5.68 -9.73
N ALA A 209 10.25 -5.62 -9.55
CA ALA A 209 11.05 -6.81 -9.31
C ALA A 209 10.73 -7.45 -7.95
N PHE A 210 10.46 -6.65 -6.92
CA PHE A 210 10.07 -7.18 -5.61
C PHE A 210 8.71 -7.87 -5.64
N ILE A 211 7.73 -7.31 -6.34
CA ILE A 211 6.42 -7.93 -6.54
C ILE A 211 6.55 -9.23 -7.32
N ALA A 212 7.35 -9.26 -8.40
CA ALA A 212 7.59 -10.46 -9.19
C ALA A 212 8.25 -11.58 -8.37
N TYR A 213 9.21 -11.23 -7.50
CA TYR A 213 9.85 -12.17 -6.58
C TYR A 213 8.86 -12.74 -5.55
N LYS A 214 8.03 -11.88 -4.95
CA LYS A 214 7.17 -12.26 -3.82
C LYS A 214 5.86 -12.91 -4.24
N TYR A 215 5.31 -12.51 -5.38
CA TYR A 215 4.04 -12.98 -5.92
C TYR A 215 4.25 -13.59 -7.32
N PRO A 216 5.10 -14.64 -7.44
CA PRO A 216 5.28 -15.31 -8.72
C PRO A 216 3.93 -15.88 -9.14
N HIS A 217 3.52 -15.57 -10.38
CA HIS A 217 2.21 -15.96 -10.90
C HIS A 217 1.02 -15.38 -10.12
N PHE A 218 1.07 -14.07 -9.81
CA PHE A 218 -0.03 -13.36 -9.16
C PHE A 218 -1.40 -13.71 -9.74
N VAL A 219 -2.31 -14.14 -8.86
CA VAL A 219 -3.72 -14.40 -9.12
C VAL A 219 -4.56 -13.66 -8.09
N CYS A 220 -5.77 -13.28 -8.48
CA CYS A 220 -6.68 -12.56 -7.60
C CYS A 220 -7.32 -13.55 -6.63
N LYS A 221 -7.01 -13.38 -5.34
CA LYS A 221 -7.28 -14.38 -4.31
C LYS A 221 -7.75 -13.71 -3.03
N SER A 222 -8.84 -14.21 -2.44
CA SER A 222 -9.40 -13.66 -1.21
C SER A 222 -8.43 -13.76 -0.04
N HIS A 223 -8.51 -12.82 0.90
CA HIS A 223 -7.80 -12.92 2.17
C HIS A 223 -8.21 -14.16 2.99
N THR A 224 -7.34 -14.59 3.90
CA THR A 224 -7.55 -15.75 4.79
C THR A 224 -7.93 -15.34 6.21
N TRP A 225 -7.96 -14.04 6.47
CA TRP A 225 -8.18 -13.48 7.79
C TRP A 225 -9.06 -12.25 7.65
N ASN A 226 -10.06 -12.14 8.51
CA ASN A 226 -10.86 -10.94 8.65
C ASN A 226 -10.24 -10.11 9.77
N HIS A 227 -9.46 -9.09 9.41
CA HIS A 227 -8.73 -8.26 10.37
C HIS A 227 -9.67 -7.37 11.20
N LYS A 228 -10.85 -7.02 10.65
CA LYS A 228 -11.87 -6.27 11.39
C LYS A 228 -12.40 -7.02 12.61
N LYS A 229 -12.58 -8.34 12.50
CA LYS A 229 -13.10 -9.21 13.56
C LYS A 229 -12.03 -10.06 14.23
N GLU A 230 -10.80 -10.06 13.69
CA GLU A 230 -9.69 -10.92 14.09
C GLU A 230 -10.07 -12.41 14.09
N VAL A 231 -10.61 -12.88 12.96
CA VAL A 231 -11.01 -14.29 12.80
C VAL A 231 -10.54 -14.86 11.46
N SER A 232 -10.18 -16.14 11.47
CA SER A 232 -9.84 -16.87 10.25
C SER A 232 -11.04 -17.04 9.31
N ILE A 233 -10.79 -16.94 8.01
CA ILE A 233 -11.78 -17.21 6.97
C ILE A 233 -11.48 -18.58 6.38
N LYS A 234 -12.44 -19.50 6.51
CA LYS A 234 -12.26 -20.89 6.06
C LYS A 234 -12.36 -21.05 4.54
N ARG A 235 -13.20 -20.25 3.88
CA ARG A 235 -13.47 -20.37 2.46
C ARG A 235 -12.65 -19.35 1.67
N MET A 236 -11.78 -19.85 0.80
CA MET A 236 -10.92 -19.04 -0.04
C MET A 236 -11.39 -19.10 -1.48
N TYR A 237 -11.30 -17.97 -2.19
CA TYR A 237 -11.65 -17.84 -3.59
C TYR A 237 -10.40 -17.46 -4.38
N THR A 238 -10.22 -18.04 -5.55
CA THR A 238 -9.17 -17.67 -6.50
C THR A 238 -9.80 -17.54 -7.87
N VAL A 239 -9.55 -16.42 -8.54
CA VAL A 239 -10.07 -16.11 -9.87
C VAL A 239 -8.97 -15.50 -10.73
N LYS A 240 -9.09 -15.65 -12.05
CA LYS A 240 -8.23 -14.91 -12.98
C LYS A 240 -8.53 -13.42 -12.80
N CYS A 241 -7.50 -12.59 -12.65
CA CYS A 241 -7.70 -11.16 -12.44
C CYS A 241 -8.43 -10.47 -13.60
N THR A 242 -8.23 -10.96 -14.83
CA THR A 242 -8.95 -10.47 -16.01
C THR A 242 -10.47 -10.63 -15.93
N THR A 243 -10.97 -11.63 -15.18
CA THR A 243 -12.41 -11.79 -14.92
C THR A 243 -12.99 -10.63 -14.12
N LEU A 244 -12.15 -9.90 -13.38
CA LEU A 244 -12.59 -8.82 -12.49
C LEU A 244 -12.47 -7.42 -13.13
N ALA A 245 -11.90 -7.31 -14.34
CA ALA A 245 -11.54 -6.04 -14.96
C ALA A 245 -12.74 -5.11 -15.28
N SER A 246 -13.97 -5.64 -15.30
CA SER A 246 -15.20 -4.86 -15.46
C SER A 246 -15.67 -4.20 -14.15
N HIS A 247 -15.21 -4.68 -12.99
CA HIS A 247 -15.65 -4.21 -11.66
C HIS A 247 -14.53 -3.48 -10.90
N TYR A 248 -13.29 -3.92 -11.09
CA TYR A 248 -12.14 -3.36 -10.40
C TYR A 248 -11.15 -2.76 -11.40
N PRO A 249 -10.60 -1.58 -11.08
CA PRO A 249 -9.56 -1.00 -11.89
C PRO A 249 -8.24 -1.78 -11.73
N PHE A 250 -7.51 -1.96 -12.82
CA PHE A 250 -6.19 -2.60 -12.82
C PHE A 250 -5.17 -1.75 -13.57
N VAL A 251 -3.91 -1.84 -13.16
CA VAL A 251 -2.81 -1.11 -13.76
C VAL A 251 -2.23 -1.91 -14.92
N GLU A 252 -2.25 -1.32 -16.11
CA GLU A 252 -1.47 -1.76 -17.25
C GLU A 252 -0.15 -0.98 -17.32
N ARG A 253 0.92 -1.63 -17.77
CA ARG A 253 2.26 -1.03 -17.84
C ARG A 253 2.83 -1.14 -19.23
N MET A 254 3.44 -0.05 -19.68
CA MET A 254 4.20 0.01 -20.92
C MET A 254 5.57 0.58 -20.62
N VAL A 255 6.62 -0.11 -21.10
CA VAL A 255 8.00 0.35 -20.97
C VAL A 255 8.50 0.78 -22.33
N VAL A 256 8.88 2.05 -22.48
CA VAL A 256 9.44 2.60 -23.72
C VAL A 256 10.71 3.35 -23.38
N LEU A 257 11.83 2.93 -23.97
CA LEU A 257 13.15 3.56 -23.77
C LEU A 257 13.53 3.75 -22.30
N GLY A 258 13.24 2.74 -21.45
CA GLY A 258 13.55 2.78 -20.02
C GLY A 258 12.64 3.69 -19.19
N LYS A 259 11.51 4.15 -19.75
CA LYS A 259 10.46 4.84 -19.00
C LYS A 259 9.25 3.96 -18.85
N THR A 260 8.74 3.84 -17.63
CA THR A 260 7.54 3.05 -17.34
C THR A 260 6.32 3.97 -17.26
N THR A 261 5.36 3.76 -18.16
CA THR A 261 4.02 4.36 -18.06
C THR A 261 3.07 3.37 -17.42
N GLU A 262 2.43 3.78 -16.35
CA GLU A 262 1.38 3.02 -15.67
C GLU A 262 0.01 3.64 -15.98
N THR A 263 -0.90 2.87 -16.54
CA THR A 263 -2.25 3.31 -16.88
C THR A 263 -3.27 2.55 -16.04
N LEU A 264 -4.09 3.26 -15.28
CA LEU A 264 -5.20 2.65 -14.55
C LEU A 264 -6.37 2.42 -15.51
N MET A 265 -6.70 1.16 -15.75
CA MET A 265 -7.74 0.70 -16.67
C MET A 265 -8.95 0.18 -15.90
N LEU A 266 -10.16 0.53 -16.35
CA LEU A 266 -11.39 -0.06 -15.84
C LEU A 266 -12.35 -0.30 -16.99
N ASN A 267 -12.77 -1.55 -17.16
CA ASN A 267 -13.63 -2.01 -18.25
C ASN A 267 -13.09 -1.59 -19.64
N GLY A 268 -11.80 -1.85 -19.88
CA GLY A 268 -11.10 -1.50 -21.12
C GLY A 268 -10.88 0.01 -21.36
N THR A 269 -11.29 0.87 -20.43
CA THR A 269 -11.15 2.32 -20.55
C THR A 269 -10.06 2.84 -19.62
N ALA A 270 -9.11 3.60 -20.16
CA ALA A 270 -8.10 4.30 -19.37
C ALA A 270 -8.75 5.40 -18.52
N ARG A 271 -8.44 5.40 -17.21
CA ARG A 271 -8.91 6.39 -16.24
C ARG A 271 -7.90 7.49 -16.03
N TYR A 272 -6.63 7.12 -15.95
CA TYR A 272 -5.49 8.04 -16.00
C TYR A 272 -4.21 7.25 -16.27
N SER A 273 -3.16 7.98 -16.63
CA SER A 273 -1.80 7.44 -16.75
C SER A 273 -0.84 8.27 -15.91
N LEU A 274 0.17 7.59 -15.38
CA LEU A 274 1.34 8.15 -14.70
C LEU A 274 2.58 7.70 -15.46
N THR A 275 3.61 8.53 -15.52
CA THR A 275 4.94 8.10 -15.98
C THR A 275 5.85 8.08 -14.77
N LEU A 276 6.45 6.93 -14.50
CA LEU A 276 7.48 6.77 -13.49
C LEU A 276 8.83 6.93 -14.19
N GLU A 277 9.69 7.79 -13.65
CA GLU A 277 11.09 7.83 -14.04
C GLU A 277 11.81 6.73 -13.26
N ASP A 278 12.38 5.75 -13.98
CA ASP A 278 13.19 4.66 -13.43
C ASP A 278 14.63 5.12 -13.15
#